data_AF-A9BYP2-F1
#
_entry.id   AF-A9BYP2-F1
#
_cell.length_a   1.000
_cell.length_b   1.000
_cell.length_c   1.000
_cell.angle_alpha   90.00
_cell.angle_beta   90.00
_cell.angle_gamma   90.00
#
_symmetry.space_group_name_H-M   'P 1'
#
loop_
_entity.id
_entity.type
_entity.pdbx_description
1 polymer ?
#
loop_
_entity_poly.entity_id
_entity_poly.type
_entity_poly.pdbx_seq_one_letter_code
_entity_poly.pdbx_strand_id
1 'polypeptide(L)'
;MDNPTTESNQPLNLDSAAQAFSQVLDAEPEQEREQPASEQNQPAEQQEQPQGEPNASTEPQDQMVTVKIDGKEVEVPLSELKNGYQRQQDYTKKTMEVSEQRKAAEAETQRAQYERQQYAQNLHNLRVQAEAALQSQSQIDWDRLIAENPQEALRQKHLMDQRQAQLQQVYAEQQRVAQAIQADQRQGYQRHLSEQHQQLVDKLPEWKDEARAKAESAAIRDYLLGQGYDTDAVNSVNDSRAVVIARKAMLYDQMISKTDAATKKVANLPTKVEQPGSGANPNLDRRTAAFQKLSKTGRVEDAAQVFAQFL
;
A
#
# COMPACT_ATOMS: atom_id res chain seq x y z
N MET A 1 49.51 26.00 43.37
CA MET A 1 48.84 24.71 43.60
C MET A 1 47.87 24.52 42.45
N ASP A 2 48.48 24.04 41.39
CA ASP A 2 48.08 24.09 40.00
C ASP A 2 47.06 23.01 39.68
N ASN A 3 46.15 23.33 38.76
CA ASN A 3 45.16 22.43 38.22
C ASN A 3 45.66 21.89 36.86
N PRO A 4 45.64 20.58 36.61
CA PRO A 4 45.74 20.05 35.26
C PRO A 4 44.41 19.45 34.80
N THR A 5 43.83 20.03 33.75
CA THR A 5 43.01 19.32 32.76
C THR A 5 43.91 18.41 31.91
N THR A 6 43.48 17.20 31.54
CA THR A 6 43.52 16.63 30.17
C THR A 6 42.81 15.25 30.10
N GLU A 7 41.89 15.20 29.13
CA GLU A 7 41.27 14.12 28.35
C GLU A 7 41.76 12.65 28.45
N SER A 8 40.84 11.69 28.29
CA SER A 8 40.93 10.65 27.24
C SER A 8 39.66 9.77 27.18
N ASN A 9 38.85 10.07 26.17
CA ASN A 9 37.81 9.23 25.60
C ASN A 9 38.50 8.08 24.83
N GLN A 10 38.37 6.82 25.25
CA GLN A 10 38.85 5.65 24.50
C GLN A 10 37.67 4.91 23.85
N PRO A 11 37.71 4.64 22.53
CA PRO A 11 36.64 3.94 21.80
C PRO A 11 36.68 2.42 22.04
N LEU A 12 35.50 1.81 22.08
CA LEU A 12 35.29 0.36 22.09
C LEU A 12 36.02 -0.30 20.91
N ASN A 13 36.97 -1.18 21.22
CA ASN A 13 37.86 -1.84 20.28
C ASN A 13 37.14 -3.03 19.58
N LEU A 14 37.18 -3.11 18.25
CA LEU A 14 36.50 -4.16 17.46
C LEU A 14 37.11 -5.57 17.65
N ASP A 15 38.34 -5.67 18.16
CA ASP A 15 39.03 -6.95 18.33
C ASP A 15 38.44 -7.81 19.47
N SER A 16 37.84 -7.19 20.49
CA SER A 16 37.19 -7.93 21.59
C SER A 16 35.86 -8.55 21.16
N ALA A 17 35.15 -7.91 20.23
CA ALA A 17 33.92 -8.44 19.63
C ALA A 17 34.19 -9.63 18.69
N ALA A 18 35.32 -9.62 17.97
CA ALA A 18 35.70 -10.72 17.09
C ALA A 18 36.09 -12.00 17.86
N GLN A 19 36.75 -11.87 19.02
CA GLN A 19 37.13 -13.01 19.86
C GLN A 19 35.95 -13.66 20.58
N ALA A 20 34.90 -12.89 20.91
CA ALA A 20 33.68 -13.44 21.50
C ALA A 20 32.84 -14.24 20.47
N PHE A 21 32.95 -13.88 19.18
CA PHE A 21 32.17 -14.53 18.12
C PHE A 21 32.81 -15.85 17.64
N SER A 22 34.15 -15.98 17.69
CA SER A 22 34.82 -17.23 17.30
C SER A 22 34.61 -18.38 18.28
N GLN A 23 34.45 -18.10 19.59
CA GLN A 23 34.16 -19.14 20.59
C GLN A 23 32.76 -19.76 20.46
N VAL A 24 31.83 -19.08 19.78
CA VAL A 24 30.46 -19.58 19.59
C VAL A 24 30.35 -20.46 18.32
N LEU A 25 31.27 -20.31 17.36
CA LEU A 25 31.22 -21.04 16.09
C LEU A 25 31.92 -22.41 16.11
N ASP A 26 32.77 -22.69 17.11
CA ASP A 26 33.63 -23.89 17.15
C ASP A 26 33.10 -25.03 18.05
N ALA A 27 31.81 -25.01 18.41
CA ALA A 27 31.16 -26.14 19.08
C ALA A 27 30.62 -27.15 18.05
N GLU A 28 31.43 -28.15 17.71
CA GLU A 28 31.03 -29.34 16.94
C GLU A 28 29.89 -30.13 17.62
N PRO A 29 29.02 -30.79 16.84
CA PRO A 29 28.40 -32.03 17.26
C PRO A 29 28.99 -33.24 16.50
N GLU A 30 29.54 -34.18 17.27
CA GLU A 30 29.83 -35.54 16.85
C GLU A 30 28.54 -36.32 16.47
N GLN A 31 28.77 -37.37 15.68
CA GLN A 31 27.86 -38.24 14.93
C GLN A 31 26.84 -39.03 15.77
N GLU A 32 25.69 -39.36 15.16
CA GLU A 32 25.08 -40.68 15.31
C GLU A 32 24.40 -41.16 14.01
N ARG A 33 24.65 -42.42 13.68
CA ARG A 33 24.22 -43.16 12.48
C ARG A 33 22.75 -43.57 12.61
N GLU A 34 22.06 -43.75 11.47
CA GLU A 34 21.29 -44.98 11.25
C GLU A 34 20.92 -45.21 9.77
N GLN A 35 20.88 -46.49 9.42
CA GLN A 35 20.76 -47.09 8.09
C GLN A 35 19.30 -47.58 7.84
N PRO A 36 18.95 -48.16 6.68
CA PRO A 36 17.71 -47.86 5.96
C PRO A 36 16.52 -48.79 6.25
N ALA A 37 15.38 -48.33 5.74
CA ALA A 37 14.10 -49.02 5.62
C ALA A 37 14.19 -50.43 5.03
N SER A 38 13.36 -51.33 5.56
CA SER A 38 12.95 -52.58 4.91
C SER A 38 11.51 -52.91 5.29
N GLU A 39 10.69 -53.13 4.27
CA GLU A 39 9.32 -53.61 4.31
C GLU A 39 9.24 -55.08 4.77
N GLN A 40 8.24 -55.47 5.58
CA GLN A 40 7.49 -56.71 5.37
C GLN A 40 6.24 -56.88 6.27
N ASN A 41 5.10 -57.04 5.60
CA ASN A 41 3.99 -57.97 5.82
C ASN A 41 3.41 -58.26 7.23
N GLN A 42 2.11 -57.92 7.35
CA GLN A 42 1.02 -58.55 8.13
C GLN A 42 1.09 -60.10 8.22
N PRO A 43 0.49 -60.79 9.23
CA PRO A 43 -0.93 -60.64 9.60
C PRO A 43 -1.32 -60.81 11.10
N ALA A 44 -2.61 -60.56 11.33
CA ALA A 44 -3.32 -60.54 12.60
C ALA A 44 -3.38 -61.88 13.35
N GLU A 45 -3.29 -61.80 14.69
CA GLU A 45 -3.88 -62.76 15.61
C GLU A 45 -4.65 -62.02 16.71
N GLN A 46 -5.95 -62.34 16.81
CA GLN A 46 -6.81 -62.03 17.93
C GLN A 46 -6.49 -62.97 19.08
N GLN A 47 -6.32 -62.45 20.30
CA GLN A 47 -6.63 -63.22 21.52
C GLN A 47 -6.92 -62.29 22.72
N GLU A 48 -8.20 -62.36 23.11
CA GLU A 48 -8.75 -62.43 24.47
C GLU A 48 -8.31 -61.44 25.56
N GLN A 49 -9.31 -60.68 26.03
CA GLN A 49 -9.32 -59.96 27.30
C GLN A 49 -9.09 -60.89 28.49
N PRO A 50 -8.58 -60.31 29.60
CA PRO A 50 -9.35 -60.40 30.84
C PRO A 50 -9.68 -59.00 31.36
N GLN A 51 -10.93 -58.87 31.81
CA GLN A 51 -11.45 -57.75 32.56
C GLN A 51 -10.58 -57.47 33.79
N GLY A 52 -10.10 -56.23 33.89
CA GLY A 52 -9.65 -55.59 35.13
C GLY A 52 -10.40 -54.27 35.27
N GLU A 53 -10.93 -54.04 36.46
CA GLU A 53 -11.88 -52.99 36.86
C GLU A 53 -11.55 -51.56 36.36
N PRO A 54 -12.58 -50.71 36.18
CA PRO A 54 -12.41 -49.36 35.63
C PRO A 54 -11.76 -48.47 36.68
N ASN A 55 -10.44 -48.32 36.63
CA ASN A 55 -9.82 -47.20 37.30
C ASN A 55 -10.16 -45.96 36.48
N ALA A 56 -11.05 -45.14 37.03
CA ALA A 56 -11.53 -43.90 36.47
C ALA A 56 -10.34 -43.07 35.93
N SER A 57 -10.14 -43.10 34.62
CA SER A 57 -9.36 -42.09 33.93
C SER A 57 -10.18 -40.82 33.99
N THR A 58 -9.85 -40.00 34.97
CA THR A 58 -10.11 -38.58 35.03
C THR A 58 -10.05 -38.01 33.62
N GLU A 59 -11.21 -37.63 33.07
CA GLU A 59 -11.27 -36.70 31.95
C GLU A 59 -10.36 -35.53 32.33
N PRO A 60 -9.40 -35.11 31.49
CA PRO A 60 -8.64 -33.91 31.79
C PRO A 60 -9.65 -32.77 31.78
N GLN A 61 -10.08 -32.34 32.97
CA GLN A 61 -10.83 -31.10 33.11
C GLN A 61 -9.89 -30.02 32.58
N ASP A 62 -10.23 -29.47 31.43
CA ASP A 62 -9.53 -28.36 30.82
C ASP A 62 -9.50 -27.23 31.85
N GLN A 63 -8.35 -27.09 32.52
CA GLN A 63 -8.19 -26.18 33.63
C GLN A 63 -8.39 -24.76 33.10
N MET A 64 -9.45 -24.09 33.55
CA MET A 64 -9.74 -22.72 33.14
C MET A 64 -8.72 -21.79 33.79
N VAL A 65 -8.08 -20.95 32.97
CA VAL A 65 -7.11 -19.96 33.44
C VAL A 65 -7.64 -18.58 33.08
N THR A 66 -7.65 -17.66 34.03
CA THR A 66 -8.02 -16.27 33.79
C THR A 66 -6.84 -15.54 33.13
N VAL A 67 -7.06 -15.01 31.93
CA VAL A 67 -6.04 -14.35 31.11
C VAL A 67 -6.55 -12.97 30.74
N LYS A 68 -5.65 -11.98 30.73
CA LYS A 68 -6.01 -10.61 30.40
C LYS A 68 -5.78 -10.35 28.91
N ILE A 69 -6.88 -10.21 28.15
CA ILE A 69 -6.84 -9.88 26.71
C ILE A 69 -7.45 -8.47 26.57
N ASP A 70 -6.71 -7.54 25.96
CA ASP A 70 -7.15 -6.14 25.78
C ASP A 70 -7.68 -5.45 27.06
N GLY A 71 -7.06 -5.76 28.20
CA GLY A 71 -7.38 -5.17 29.50
C GLY A 71 -8.57 -5.79 30.24
N LYS A 72 -9.26 -6.78 29.66
CA LYS A 72 -10.37 -7.52 30.31
C LYS A 72 -9.93 -8.92 30.73
N GLU A 73 -10.35 -9.34 31.91
CA GLU A 73 -10.09 -10.69 32.43
C GLU A 73 -11.10 -11.67 31.82
N VAL A 74 -10.58 -12.69 31.13
CA VAL A 74 -11.38 -13.71 30.45
C VAL A 74 -10.87 -15.07 30.89
N GLU A 75 -11.75 -15.96 31.35
CA GLU A 75 -11.40 -17.35 31.63
C GLU A 75 -11.33 -18.14 30.32
N VAL A 76 -10.18 -18.75 30.06
CA VAL A 76 -9.90 -19.51 28.84
C VAL A 76 -9.37 -20.88 29.23
N PRO A 77 -9.79 -21.97 28.57
CA PRO A 77 -9.19 -23.29 28.77
C PRO A 77 -7.66 -23.25 28.58
N LEU A 78 -6.91 -23.94 29.43
CA LEU A 78 -5.45 -24.06 29.30
C LEU A 78 -5.03 -24.64 27.93
N SER A 79 -5.87 -25.48 27.33
CA SER A 79 -5.72 -26.03 25.98
C SER A 79 -5.74 -24.91 24.91
N GLU A 80 -6.69 -23.99 24.98
CA GLU A 80 -6.82 -22.84 24.07
C GLU A 80 -5.68 -21.84 24.23
N LEU A 81 -5.18 -21.64 25.46
CA LEU A 81 -4.01 -20.78 25.69
C LEU A 81 -2.73 -21.35 25.06
N LYS A 82 -2.52 -22.66 25.18
CA LYS A 82 -1.39 -23.36 24.54
C LYS A 82 -1.50 -23.29 23.02
N ASN A 83 -2.69 -23.54 22.47
CA ASN A 83 -2.93 -23.46 21.02
C ASN A 83 -2.78 -22.04 20.49
N GLY A 84 -3.24 -21.03 21.25
CA GLY A 84 -3.08 -19.61 20.94
C GLY A 84 -1.61 -19.19 20.92
N TYR A 85 -0.83 -19.63 21.90
CA TYR A 85 0.61 -19.40 21.95
C TYR A 85 1.34 -20.08 20.78
N GLN A 86 1.02 -21.33 20.48
CA GLN A 86 1.57 -22.06 19.32
C GLN A 86 1.25 -21.34 18.01
N ARG A 87 -0.01 -20.96 17.78
CA ARG A 87 -0.41 -20.15 16.61
C ARG A 87 0.35 -18.83 16.55
N GLN A 88 0.48 -18.11 17.66
CA GLN A 88 1.19 -16.84 17.69
C GLN A 88 2.68 -17.00 17.38
N GLN A 89 3.34 -18.03 17.93
CA GLN A 89 4.71 -18.36 17.58
C GLN A 89 4.84 -18.70 16.09
N ASP A 90 3.93 -19.53 15.56
CA ASP A 90 3.91 -19.89 14.15
C ASP A 90 3.68 -18.69 13.23
N TYR A 91 2.74 -17.80 13.57
CA TYR A 91 2.49 -16.58 12.83
C TYR A 91 3.69 -15.64 12.88
N THR A 92 4.34 -15.52 14.03
CA THR A 92 5.53 -14.68 14.18
C THR A 92 6.66 -15.23 13.32
N LYS A 93 6.95 -16.54 13.41
CA LYS A 93 7.95 -17.22 12.59
C LYS A 93 7.66 -17.08 11.10
N LYS A 94 6.44 -17.37 10.65
CA LYS A 94 6.03 -17.23 9.25
C LYS A 94 6.08 -15.78 8.76
N THR A 95 5.70 -14.81 9.60
CA THR A 95 5.77 -13.38 9.23
C THR A 95 7.23 -12.92 9.13
N MET A 96 8.09 -13.39 10.02
CA MET A 96 9.54 -13.17 9.94
C MET A 96 10.10 -13.79 8.67
N GLU A 97 9.78 -15.05 8.37
CA GLU A 97 10.22 -15.75 7.17
C GLU A 97 9.75 -15.04 5.89
N VAL A 98 8.48 -14.65 5.80
CA VAL A 98 7.96 -13.88 4.66
C VAL A 98 8.65 -12.51 4.53
N SER A 99 8.94 -11.86 5.66
CA SER A 99 9.65 -10.57 5.66
C SER A 99 11.10 -10.72 5.21
N GLU A 100 11.78 -11.79 5.64
CA GLU A 100 13.13 -12.15 5.21
C GLU A 100 13.17 -12.52 3.74
N GLN A 101 12.23 -13.34 3.26
CA GLN A 101 12.09 -13.69 1.84
C GLN A 101 11.86 -12.45 0.98
N ARG A 102 11.01 -11.51 1.41
CA ARG A 102 10.80 -10.23 0.70
C ARG A 102 12.06 -9.40 0.63
N LYS A 103 12.76 -9.22 1.76
CA LYS A 103 14.03 -8.50 1.81
C LYS A 103 15.09 -9.14 0.91
N ALA A 104 15.17 -10.47 0.91
CA ALA A 104 16.10 -11.21 0.04
C ALA A 104 15.76 -10.99 -1.45
N ALA A 105 14.48 -11.07 -1.83
CA ALA A 105 14.04 -10.83 -3.20
C ALA A 105 14.27 -9.38 -3.66
N GLU A 106 14.04 -8.39 -2.77
CA GLU A 106 14.35 -6.98 -3.05
C GLU A 106 15.86 -6.76 -3.22
N ALA A 107 16.68 -7.36 -2.36
CA ALA A 107 18.13 -7.29 -2.46
C ALA A 107 18.66 -7.92 -3.76
N GLU A 108 18.11 -9.07 -4.15
CA GLU A 108 18.43 -9.72 -5.43
C GLU A 108 18.04 -8.85 -6.63
N THR A 109 16.87 -8.22 -6.58
CA THR A 109 16.41 -7.29 -7.62
C THR A 109 17.34 -6.09 -7.74
N GLN A 110 17.72 -5.46 -6.61
CA GLN A 110 18.64 -4.33 -6.60
C GLN A 110 20.02 -4.72 -7.11
N ARG A 111 20.53 -5.90 -6.72
CA ARG A 111 21.79 -6.44 -7.22
C ARG A 111 21.74 -6.66 -8.73
N ALA A 112 20.67 -7.27 -9.25
CA ALA A 112 20.48 -7.47 -10.69
C ALA A 112 20.42 -6.14 -11.47
N GLN A 113 19.78 -5.11 -10.91
CA GLN A 113 19.78 -3.77 -11.50
C GLN A 113 21.17 -3.15 -11.53
N TYR A 114 21.92 -3.26 -10.43
CA TYR A 114 23.30 -2.78 -10.35
C TYR A 114 24.20 -3.50 -11.36
N GLU A 115 24.13 -4.82 -11.45
CA GLU A 115 24.88 -5.62 -12.41
C GLU A 115 24.58 -5.22 -13.86
N ARG A 116 23.30 -4.95 -14.20
CA ARG A 116 22.91 -4.43 -15.53
C ARG A 116 23.48 -3.04 -15.81
N GLN A 117 23.51 -2.15 -14.82
CA GLN A 117 24.10 -0.81 -14.98
C GLN A 117 25.62 -0.90 -15.21
N GLN A 118 26.31 -1.74 -14.44
CA GLN A 118 27.74 -2.01 -14.63
C GLN A 118 28.00 -2.60 -16.03
N TYR A 119 27.19 -3.56 -16.46
CA TYR A 119 27.29 -4.13 -17.80
C TYR A 119 27.09 -3.09 -18.90
N ALA A 120 26.10 -2.19 -18.77
CA ALA A 120 25.88 -1.10 -19.71
C ALA A 120 27.07 -0.12 -19.79
N GLN A 121 27.70 0.19 -18.65
CA GLN A 121 28.91 1.02 -18.59
C GLN A 121 30.09 0.32 -19.27
N ASN A 122 30.28 -0.98 -19.04
CA ASN A 122 31.32 -1.77 -19.68
C ASN A 122 31.14 -1.82 -21.21
N LEU A 123 29.90 -2.00 -21.69
CA LEU A 123 29.58 -1.92 -23.12
C LEU A 123 29.91 -0.54 -23.71
N HIS A 124 29.61 0.54 -22.98
CA HIS A 124 29.96 1.89 -23.40
C HIS A 124 31.49 2.08 -23.54
N ASN A 125 32.25 1.60 -22.56
CA ASN A 125 33.72 1.68 -22.61
C ASN A 125 34.29 0.86 -23.78
N LEU A 126 33.77 -0.34 -24.00
CA LEU A 126 34.18 -1.19 -25.13
C LEU A 126 33.89 -0.51 -26.47
N ARG A 127 32.73 0.15 -26.60
CA ARG A 127 32.37 0.93 -27.78
C ARG A 127 33.38 2.04 -28.04
N VAL A 128 33.67 2.87 -27.03
CA VAL A 128 34.61 4.00 -27.14
C VAL A 128 36.00 3.51 -27.55
N GLN A 129 36.47 2.40 -26.97
CA GLN A 129 37.76 1.80 -27.34
C GLN A 129 37.79 1.31 -28.79
N ALA A 130 36.73 0.63 -29.24
CA ALA A 130 36.61 0.14 -30.61
C ALA A 130 36.52 1.31 -31.62
N GLU A 131 35.76 2.36 -31.31
CA GLU A 131 35.67 3.58 -32.11
C GLU A 131 37.03 4.28 -32.23
N ALA A 132 37.77 4.43 -31.12
CA ALA A 132 39.11 5.02 -31.13
C ALA A 132 40.11 4.21 -31.96
N ALA A 133 40.05 2.87 -31.90
CA ALA A 133 40.89 1.99 -32.70
C ALA A 133 40.57 2.05 -34.21
N LEU A 134 39.29 2.23 -34.57
CA LEU A 134 38.89 2.44 -35.96
C LEU A 134 39.31 3.82 -36.47
N GLN A 135 39.21 4.85 -35.63
CA GLN A 135 39.69 6.20 -35.97
C GLN A 135 41.19 6.22 -36.25
N SER A 136 42.01 5.55 -35.44
CA SER A 136 43.46 5.47 -35.69
C SER A 136 43.77 4.72 -36.99
N GLN A 137 43.03 3.65 -37.32
CA GLN A 137 43.20 2.96 -38.60
C GLN A 137 42.73 3.76 -39.81
N SER A 138 41.75 4.66 -39.64
CA SER A 138 41.30 5.52 -40.73
C SER A 138 42.37 6.52 -41.21
N GLN A 139 43.40 6.73 -40.40
CA GLN A 139 44.55 7.60 -40.73
C GLN A 139 45.64 6.88 -41.52
N ILE A 140 45.52 5.55 -41.75
CA ILE A 140 46.49 4.78 -42.54
C ILE A 140 46.38 5.18 -44.01
N ASP A 141 47.51 5.52 -44.63
CA ASP A 141 47.61 5.70 -46.08
C ASP A 141 47.63 4.33 -46.77
N TRP A 142 46.45 3.87 -47.16
CA TRP A 142 46.25 2.54 -47.74
C TRP A 142 46.95 2.37 -49.08
N ASP A 143 46.97 3.41 -49.93
CA ASP A 143 47.59 3.34 -51.25
C ASP A 143 49.10 3.12 -51.12
N ARG A 144 49.73 3.86 -50.21
CA ARG A 144 51.14 3.68 -49.89
C ARG A 144 51.41 2.32 -49.25
N LEU A 145 50.60 1.90 -48.28
CA LEU A 145 50.79 0.62 -47.58
C LEU A 145 50.65 -0.59 -48.52
N ILE A 146 49.71 -0.54 -49.47
CA ILE A 146 49.52 -1.58 -50.48
C ILE A 146 50.73 -1.64 -51.43
N ALA A 147 51.29 -0.50 -51.81
CA ALA A 147 52.45 -0.42 -52.69
C ALA A 147 53.74 -0.90 -52.01
N GLU A 148 53.94 -0.57 -50.72
CA GLU A 148 55.15 -0.92 -49.97
C GLU A 148 55.08 -2.32 -49.35
N ASN A 149 53.94 -2.73 -48.78
CA ASN A 149 53.75 -4.00 -48.05
C ASN A 149 52.31 -4.54 -48.16
N PRO A 150 51.93 -5.19 -49.28
CA PRO A 150 50.56 -5.64 -49.52
C PRO A 150 50.05 -6.67 -48.50
N GLN A 151 50.93 -7.50 -47.93
CA GLN A 151 50.55 -8.48 -46.89
C GLN A 151 50.12 -7.78 -45.60
N GLU A 152 50.77 -6.67 -45.24
CA GLU A 152 50.42 -5.90 -44.04
C GLU A 152 49.11 -5.13 -44.24
N ALA A 153 48.89 -4.60 -45.45
CA ALA A 153 47.60 -4.02 -45.81
C ALA A 153 46.44 -5.01 -45.64
N LEU A 154 46.62 -6.28 -46.06
CA LEU A 154 45.61 -7.32 -45.86
C LEU A 154 45.34 -7.61 -44.38
N ARG A 155 46.39 -7.67 -43.54
CA ARG A 155 46.22 -7.84 -42.08
C ARG A 155 45.47 -6.68 -41.46
N GLN A 156 45.84 -5.44 -41.81
CA GLN A 156 45.19 -4.24 -41.28
C GLN A 156 43.72 -4.16 -41.69
N LYS A 157 43.40 -4.52 -42.95
CA LYS A 157 42.03 -4.59 -43.43
C LYS A 157 41.21 -5.64 -42.68
N HIS A 158 41.73 -6.86 -42.53
CA HIS A 158 41.04 -7.91 -41.76
C HIS A 158 40.79 -7.47 -40.31
N LEU A 159 41.77 -6.81 -39.68
CA LEU A 159 41.64 -6.27 -38.34
C LEU A 159 40.58 -5.16 -38.24
N MET A 160 40.50 -4.30 -39.26
CA MET A 160 39.47 -3.27 -39.37
C MET A 160 38.08 -3.89 -39.51
N ASP A 161 37.92 -4.87 -40.40
CA ASP A 161 36.65 -5.60 -40.60
C ASP A 161 36.21 -6.29 -39.29
N GLN A 162 37.14 -6.92 -38.58
CA GLN A 162 36.87 -7.55 -37.28
C GLN A 162 36.41 -6.52 -36.24
N ARG A 163 37.07 -5.36 -36.14
CA ARG A 163 36.66 -4.29 -35.23
C ARG A 163 35.31 -3.71 -35.58
N GLN A 164 35.03 -3.53 -36.87
CA GLN A 164 33.74 -3.04 -37.32
C GLN A 164 32.61 -4.03 -36.97
N ALA A 165 32.84 -5.32 -37.16
CA ALA A 165 31.89 -6.37 -36.75
C ALA A 165 31.68 -6.38 -35.22
N GLN A 166 32.75 -6.27 -34.43
CA GLN A 166 32.65 -6.16 -32.96
C GLN A 166 31.86 -4.92 -32.54
N LEU A 167 32.11 -3.77 -33.17
CA LEU A 167 31.40 -2.53 -32.87
C LEU A 167 29.89 -2.66 -33.18
N GLN A 168 29.52 -3.30 -34.29
CA GLN A 168 28.13 -3.60 -34.61
C GLN A 168 27.47 -4.50 -33.55
N GLN A 169 28.17 -5.52 -33.06
CA GLN A 169 27.68 -6.37 -31.98
C GLN A 169 27.47 -5.58 -30.68
N VAL A 170 28.41 -4.69 -30.34
CA VAL A 170 28.30 -3.82 -29.16
C VAL A 170 27.09 -2.90 -29.26
N TYR A 171 26.81 -2.31 -30.43
CA TYR A 171 25.60 -1.49 -30.63
C TYR A 171 24.31 -2.31 -30.47
N ALA A 172 24.26 -3.52 -31.04
CA ALA A 172 23.10 -4.40 -30.91
C ALA A 172 22.85 -4.77 -29.43
N GLU A 173 23.91 -5.11 -28.69
CA GLU A 173 23.81 -5.40 -27.26
C GLU A 173 23.43 -4.17 -26.44
N GLN A 174 23.98 -3.00 -26.74
CA GLN A 174 23.61 -1.75 -26.08
C GLN A 174 22.11 -1.46 -26.25
N GLN A 175 21.58 -1.63 -27.45
CA GLN A 175 20.16 -1.46 -27.73
C GLN A 175 19.31 -2.49 -26.96
N ARG A 176 19.73 -3.76 -26.93
CA ARG A 176 19.05 -4.82 -26.17
C ARG A 176 19.00 -4.50 -24.68
N VAL A 177 20.13 -4.09 -24.09
CA VAL A 177 20.24 -3.73 -22.67
C VAL A 177 19.38 -2.51 -22.37
N ALA A 178 19.40 -1.48 -23.21
CA ALA A 178 18.58 -0.29 -23.04
C ALA A 178 17.08 -0.62 -23.06
N GLN A 179 16.63 -1.48 -23.99
CA GLN A 179 15.25 -1.96 -24.05
C GLN A 179 14.87 -2.75 -22.79
N ALA A 180 15.76 -3.61 -22.30
CA ALA A 180 15.53 -4.38 -21.07
C ALA A 180 15.41 -3.47 -19.83
N ILE A 181 16.27 -2.46 -19.71
CA ILE A 181 16.21 -1.47 -18.62
C ILE A 181 14.90 -0.68 -18.69
N GLN A 182 14.49 -0.23 -19.88
CA GLN A 182 13.25 0.51 -20.04
C GLN A 182 12.02 -0.37 -19.72
N ALA A 183 12.05 -1.65 -20.07
CA ALA A 183 11.00 -2.59 -19.73
C ALA A 183 10.88 -2.80 -18.21
N ASP A 184 12.01 -2.98 -17.51
CA ASP A 184 12.03 -3.13 -16.06
C ASP A 184 11.50 -1.87 -15.35
N GLN A 185 11.90 -0.67 -15.81
CA GLN A 185 11.37 0.59 -15.29
C GLN A 185 9.85 0.70 -15.47
N ARG A 186 9.32 0.35 -16.65
CA ARG A 186 7.86 0.35 -16.87
C ARG A 186 7.15 -0.63 -15.95
N GLN A 187 7.70 -1.82 -15.74
CA GLN A 187 7.11 -2.83 -14.85
C GLN A 187 7.19 -2.39 -13.37
N GLY A 188 8.30 -1.77 -12.95
CA GLY A 188 8.44 -1.16 -11.63
C GLY A 188 7.41 -0.05 -11.40
N TYR A 189 7.24 0.83 -12.39
CA TYR A 189 6.24 1.90 -12.34
C TYR A 189 4.81 1.35 -12.27
N GLN A 190 4.47 0.33 -13.05
CA GLN A 190 3.15 -0.32 -12.98
C GLN A 190 2.89 -0.97 -11.61
N ARG A 191 3.89 -1.64 -11.04
CA ARG A 191 3.80 -2.20 -9.67
C ARG A 191 3.53 -1.08 -8.65
N HIS A 192 4.30 0.00 -8.72
CA HIS A 192 4.09 1.14 -7.84
C HIS A 192 2.69 1.75 -7.97
N LEU A 193 2.17 1.94 -9.19
CA LEU A 193 0.80 2.41 -9.41
C LEU A 193 -0.25 1.47 -8.80
N SER A 194 -0.06 0.16 -8.94
CA SER A 194 -0.99 -0.82 -8.35
C SER A 194 -0.98 -0.78 -6.82
N GLU A 195 0.18 -0.61 -6.20
CA GLU A 195 0.32 -0.44 -4.75
C GLU A 195 -0.34 0.85 -4.27
N GLN A 196 -0.14 1.96 -4.99
CA GLN A 196 -0.79 3.23 -4.69
C GLN A 196 -2.31 3.12 -4.81
N HIS A 197 -2.81 2.43 -5.83
CA HIS A 197 -4.23 2.18 -5.99
C HIS A 197 -4.79 1.36 -4.83
N GLN A 198 -4.10 0.29 -4.41
CA GLN A 198 -4.51 -0.52 -3.27
C GLN A 198 -4.57 0.32 -1.98
N GLN A 199 -3.53 1.12 -1.70
CA GLN A 199 -3.50 2.02 -0.55
C GLN A 199 -4.62 3.07 -0.59
N LEU A 200 -5.01 3.52 -1.78
CA LEU A 200 -6.10 4.46 -1.96
C LEU A 200 -7.45 3.81 -1.64
N VAL A 201 -7.70 2.59 -2.14
CA VAL A 201 -8.93 1.82 -1.88
C VAL A 201 -9.05 1.43 -0.40
N ASP A 202 -7.93 1.12 0.27
CA ASP A 202 -7.91 0.80 1.70
C ASP A 202 -8.30 2.03 2.55
N LYS A 203 -7.88 3.24 2.13
CA LYS A 203 -8.22 4.51 2.80
C LYS A 203 -9.60 5.05 2.41
N LEU A 204 -10.05 4.75 1.20
CA LEU A 204 -11.33 5.19 0.62
C LEU A 204 -12.12 3.98 0.11
N PRO A 205 -12.76 3.20 0.98
CA PRO A 205 -13.50 2.00 0.58
C PRO A 205 -14.63 2.29 -0.41
N GLU A 206 -15.20 3.51 -0.38
CA GLU A 206 -16.18 3.97 -1.36
C GLU A 206 -15.68 3.97 -2.82
N TRP A 207 -14.37 3.99 -3.05
CA TRP A 207 -13.76 3.96 -4.38
C TRP A 207 -13.61 2.54 -4.95
N LYS A 208 -14.07 1.50 -4.23
CA LYS A 208 -14.29 0.17 -4.80
C LYS A 208 -15.34 0.18 -5.91
N ASP A 209 -16.29 1.12 -5.83
CA ASP A 209 -17.23 1.40 -6.90
C ASP A 209 -16.55 2.28 -7.96
N GLU A 210 -16.32 1.69 -9.14
CA GLU A 210 -15.62 2.35 -10.24
C GLU A 210 -16.35 3.62 -10.72
N ALA A 211 -17.68 3.67 -10.63
CA ALA A 211 -18.45 4.85 -11.02
C ALA A 211 -18.21 6.01 -10.04
N ARG A 212 -18.19 5.72 -8.73
CA ARG A 212 -17.87 6.73 -7.71
C ARG A 212 -16.42 7.19 -7.80
N ALA A 213 -15.49 6.25 -7.98
CA ALA A 213 -14.08 6.57 -8.12
C ALA A 213 -13.85 7.51 -9.32
N LYS A 214 -14.46 7.23 -10.48
CA LYS A 214 -14.37 8.10 -11.66
C LYS A 214 -14.99 9.48 -11.43
N ALA A 215 -16.17 9.54 -10.83
CA ALA A 215 -16.86 10.80 -10.55
C ALA A 215 -16.07 11.68 -9.57
N GLU A 216 -15.57 11.10 -8.47
CA GLU A 216 -14.76 11.85 -7.51
C GLU A 216 -13.38 12.22 -8.07
N SER A 217 -12.76 11.36 -8.88
CA SER A 217 -11.48 11.68 -9.53
C SER A 217 -11.62 12.87 -10.49
N ALA A 218 -12.72 12.94 -11.25
CA ALA A 218 -13.03 14.09 -12.10
C ALA A 218 -13.24 15.36 -11.27
N ALA A 219 -14.01 15.28 -10.19
CA ALA A 219 -14.25 16.42 -9.30
C ALA A 219 -12.95 16.93 -8.63
N ILE A 220 -12.06 16.02 -8.22
CA ILE A 220 -10.75 16.36 -7.66
C ILE A 220 -9.88 17.04 -8.71
N ARG A 221 -9.87 16.53 -9.96
CA ARG A 221 -9.15 17.16 -11.06
C ARG A 221 -9.64 18.59 -11.29
N ASP A 222 -10.94 18.79 -11.39
CA ASP A 222 -11.53 20.13 -11.60
C ASP A 222 -11.22 21.07 -10.43
N TYR A 223 -11.27 20.57 -9.21
CA TYR A 223 -10.89 21.32 -8.02
C TYR A 223 -9.41 21.75 -8.07
N LEU A 224 -8.48 20.85 -8.37
CA LEU A 224 -7.05 21.16 -8.47
C LEU A 224 -6.75 22.18 -9.57
N LEU A 225 -7.40 22.04 -10.73
CA LEU A 225 -7.32 23.04 -11.81
C LEU A 225 -7.84 24.42 -11.34
N GLY A 226 -8.94 24.44 -10.58
CA GLY A 226 -9.47 25.66 -9.96
C GLY A 226 -8.55 26.30 -8.90
N GLN A 227 -7.69 25.50 -8.25
CA GLN A 227 -6.67 25.97 -7.31
C GLN A 227 -5.39 26.47 -8.01
N GLY A 228 -5.30 26.37 -9.34
CA GLY A 228 -4.17 26.87 -10.13
C GLY A 228 -3.12 25.83 -10.51
N TYR A 229 -3.39 24.53 -10.31
CA TYR A 229 -2.55 23.49 -10.90
C TYR A 229 -2.76 23.42 -12.41
N ASP A 230 -1.68 23.15 -13.15
CA ASP A 230 -1.77 22.86 -14.58
C ASP A 230 -2.21 21.42 -14.85
N THR A 231 -2.55 21.12 -16.11
CA THR A 231 -3.04 19.79 -16.50
C THR A 231 -2.00 18.69 -16.35
N ASP A 232 -0.72 18.99 -16.56
CA ASP A 232 0.36 18.00 -16.52
C ASP A 232 0.68 17.63 -15.07
N ALA A 233 0.69 18.61 -14.18
CA ALA A 233 0.81 18.45 -12.75
C ALA A 233 -0.31 17.56 -12.22
N VAL A 234 -1.58 17.81 -12.60
CA VAL A 234 -2.71 16.98 -12.17
C VAL A 234 -2.63 15.56 -12.72
N ASN A 235 -2.26 15.39 -14.00
CA ASN A 235 -2.12 14.06 -14.61
C ASN A 235 -0.93 13.27 -14.04
N SER A 236 0.07 13.95 -13.47
CA SER A 236 1.22 13.32 -12.82
C SER A 236 0.95 12.84 -11.38
N VAL A 237 -0.20 13.19 -10.80
CA VAL A 237 -0.58 12.79 -9.43
C VAL A 237 -0.89 11.30 -9.38
N ASN A 238 0.11 10.52 -8.98
CA ASN A 238 0.02 9.06 -8.85
C ASN A 238 0.09 8.58 -7.39
N ASP A 239 0.34 9.49 -6.44
CA ASP A 239 0.47 9.18 -5.01
C ASP A 239 -0.90 9.17 -4.34
N SER A 240 -1.24 8.06 -3.67
CA SER A 240 -2.49 7.91 -2.91
C SER A 240 -2.70 9.00 -1.87
N ARG A 241 -1.62 9.48 -1.24
CA ARG A 241 -1.65 10.54 -0.20
C ARG A 241 -2.09 11.86 -0.80
N ALA A 242 -1.56 12.21 -1.97
CA ALA A 242 -1.90 13.45 -2.65
C ALA A 242 -3.38 13.47 -3.03
N VAL A 243 -3.91 12.35 -3.56
CA VAL A 243 -5.34 12.21 -3.89
C VAL A 243 -6.21 12.34 -2.63
N VAL A 244 -5.83 11.68 -1.52
CA VAL A 244 -6.57 11.77 -0.26
C VAL A 244 -6.59 13.19 0.30
N ILE A 245 -5.47 13.91 0.23
CA ILE A 245 -5.38 15.31 0.67
C ILE A 245 -6.23 16.21 -0.22
N ALA A 246 -6.11 16.08 -1.53
CA ALA A 246 -6.89 16.87 -2.49
C ALA A 246 -8.40 16.65 -2.30
N ARG A 247 -8.82 15.39 -2.10
CA ARG A 247 -10.21 15.06 -1.76
C ARG A 247 -10.68 15.75 -0.48
N LYS A 248 -9.88 15.68 0.59
CA LYS A 248 -10.22 16.32 1.87
C LYS A 248 -10.36 17.83 1.75
N ALA A 249 -9.43 18.47 1.04
CA ALA A 249 -9.47 19.91 0.76
C ALA A 249 -10.72 20.28 -0.03
N MET A 250 -11.01 19.55 -1.11
CA MET A 250 -12.21 19.74 -1.92
C MET A 250 -13.50 19.61 -1.08
N LEU A 251 -13.62 18.54 -0.29
CA LEU A 251 -14.82 18.31 0.55
C LEU A 251 -14.95 19.37 1.65
N TYR A 252 -13.84 19.82 2.22
CA TYR A 252 -13.83 20.89 3.21
C TYR A 252 -14.35 22.20 2.59
N ASP A 253 -13.84 22.63 1.45
CA ASP A 253 -14.27 23.85 0.77
C ASP A 253 -15.75 23.77 0.33
N GLN A 254 -16.21 22.59 -0.12
CA GLN A 254 -17.62 22.35 -0.42
C GLN A 254 -18.50 22.44 0.83
N MET A 255 -18.01 21.99 1.99
CA MET A 255 -18.74 22.10 3.24
C MET A 255 -18.85 23.56 3.68
N ILE A 256 -17.75 24.31 3.66
CA ILE A 256 -17.73 25.73 4.06
C ILE A 256 -18.61 26.58 3.15
N SER A 257 -18.51 26.39 1.83
CA SER A 257 -19.36 27.12 0.88
C SER A 257 -20.86 26.80 1.04
N LYS A 258 -21.22 25.55 1.36
CA LYS A 258 -22.60 25.16 1.68
C LYS A 258 -23.09 25.79 2.98
N THR A 259 -22.25 25.84 4.02
CA THR A 259 -22.61 26.51 5.28
C THR A 259 -22.80 28.01 5.08
N ASP A 260 -21.94 28.67 4.29
CA ASP A 260 -22.07 30.09 3.96
C ASP A 260 -23.33 30.39 3.13
N ALA A 261 -23.67 29.49 2.20
CA ALA A 261 -24.91 29.59 1.45
C ALA A 261 -26.15 29.38 2.34
N ALA A 262 -26.08 28.45 3.30
CA ALA A 262 -27.15 28.20 4.26
C ALA A 262 -27.34 29.38 5.23
N THR A 263 -26.26 29.95 5.77
CA THR A 263 -26.33 31.13 6.65
C THR A 263 -26.86 32.36 5.91
N LYS A 264 -26.42 32.60 4.65
CA LYS A 264 -27.00 33.66 3.81
C LYS A 264 -28.48 33.46 3.53
N LYS A 265 -28.93 32.22 3.31
CA LYS A 265 -30.37 31.91 3.14
C LYS A 265 -31.14 32.22 4.42
N VAL A 266 -30.68 31.75 5.58
CA VAL A 266 -31.33 32.03 6.88
C VAL A 266 -31.36 33.52 7.20
N ALA A 267 -30.29 34.27 6.92
CA ALA A 267 -30.26 35.71 7.12
C ALA A 267 -31.21 36.48 6.19
N ASN A 268 -31.46 35.96 4.99
CA ASN A 268 -32.38 36.54 4.01
C ASN A 268 -33.85 36.08 4.21
N LEU A 269 -34.14 35.18 5.15
CA LEU A 269 -35.53 34.93 5.53
C LEU A 269 -36.06 36.15 6.30
N PRO A 270 -37.26 36.67 5.94
CA PRO A 270 -37.86 37.76 6.71
C PRO A 270 -38.05 37.33 8.16
N THR A 271 -37.56 38.15 9.09
CA THR A 271 -37.75 37.91 10.52
C THR A 271 -39.25 37.86 10.81
N LYS A 272 -39.74 36.70 11.22
CA LYS A 272 -41.13 36.55 11.67
C LYS A 272 -41.28 37.35 12.95
N VAL A 273 -41.77 38.58 12.82
CA VAL A 273 -42.16 39.40 13.96
C VAL A 273 -43.38 38.71 14.56
N GLU A 274 -43.22 38.05 15.70
CA GLU A 274 -44.39 37.61 16.47
C GLU A 274 -45.10 38.86 16.98
N GLN A 275 -46.23 39.15 16.33
CA GLN A 275 -47.10 40.25 16.72
C GLN A 275 -47.66 39.92 18.11
N PRO A 276 -47.52 40.80 19.12
CA PRO A 276 -48.14 40.58 20.42
C PRO A 276 -49.64 40.38 20.22
N GLY A 277 -50.17 39.25 20.69
CA GLY A 277 -51.54 38.83 20.42
C GLY A 277 -52.56 39.91 20.74
N SER A 278 -53.27 40.40 19.72
CA SER A 278 -54.51 41.14 19.93
C SER A 278 -55.56 40.15 20.45
N GLY A 279 -56.07 40.38 21.65
CA GLY A 279 -57.11 39.53 22.26
C GLY A 279 -58.27 39.26 21.32
N ALA A 280 -58.48 37.99 20.98
CA ALA A 280 -59.61 37.54 20.20
C ALA A 280 -60.89 37.79 21.00
N ASN A 281 -61.81 38.59 20.45
CA ASN A 281 -63.16 38.72 20.97
C ASN A 281 -63.98 37.49 20.51
N PRO A 282 -64.37 36.56 21.40
CA PRO A 282 -64.97 35.27 21.03
C PRO A 282 -66.40 35.36 20.47
N ASN A 283 -66.99 36.56 20.44
CA ASN A 283 -68.38 36.76 19.99
C ASN A 283 -68.52 36.93 18.47
N LEU A 284 -67.46 37.30 17.73
CA LEU A 284 -67.57 37.46 16.28
C LEU A 284 -67.71 36.11 15.56
N ASP A 285 -67.03 35.08 16.07
CA ASP A 285 -66.89 33.79 15.39
C ASP A 285 -68.19 32.96 15.43
N ARG A 286 -68.94 33.03 16.54
CA ARG A 286 -70.20 32.27 16.70
C ARG A 286 -71.30 32.70 15.72
N ARG A 287 -71.29 33.96 15.31
CA ARG A 287 -72.28 34.50 14.37
C ARG A 287 -72.03 34.07 12.95
N THR A 288 -70.77 34.11 12.51
CA THR A 288 -70.35 33.54 11.23
C THR A 288 -70.59 32.04 11.17
N ALA A 289 -70.32 31.31 12.26
CA ALA A 289 -70.57 29.88 12.32
C ALA A 289 -72.07 29.52 12.24
N ALA A 290 -72.93 30.25 12.97
CA ALA A 290 -74.38 30.04 12.90
C ALA A 290 -74.95 30.35 11.50
N PHE A 291 -74.46 31.41 10.86
CA PHE A 291 -74.89 31.78 9.51
C PHE A 291 -74.44 30.76 8.45
N GLN A 292 -73.22 30.23 8.57
CA GLN A 292 -72.72 29.17 7.68
C GLN A 292 -73.47 27.84 7.87
N LYS A 293 -73.94 27.56 9.09
CA LYS A 293 -74.71 26.35 9.35
C LYS A 293 -76.10 26.45 8.75
N LEU A 294 -76.78 27.59 8.92
CA LEU A 294 -78.06 27.87 8.27
C LEU A 294 -77.95 27.79 6.74
N SER A 295 -76.91 28.39 6.14
CA SER A 295 -76.75 28.36 4.68
C SER A 295 -76.54 26.96 4.11
N LYS A 296 -76.02 26.03 4.92
CA LYS A 296 -75.81 24.63 4.54
C LYS A 296 -77.03 23.75 4.80
N THR A 297 -77.77 23.96 5.88
CA THR A 297 -78.86 23.07 6.29
C THR A 297 -80.23 23.55 5.83
N GLY A 298 -80.43 24.85 5.68
CA GLY A 298 -81.72 25.46 5.28
C GLY A 298 -82.87 25.23 6.25
N ARG A 299 -82.59 24.76 7.48
CA ARG A 299 -83.60 24.39 8.47
C ARG A 299 -84.10 25.60 9.25
N VAL A 300 -85.38 25.58 9.61
CA VAL A 300 -86.04 26.67 10.35
C VAL A 300 -85.44 26.81 11.76
N GLU A 301 -84.99 25.71 12.36
CA GLU A 301 -84.37 25.70 13.69
C GLU A 301 -82.99 26.38 13.71
N ASP A 302 -82.18 26.17 12.66
CA ASP A 302 -80.88 26.85 12.53
C ASP A 302 -81.07 28.36 12.22
N ALA A 303 -82.19 28.73 11.58
CA ALA A 303 -82.54 30.14 11.36
C ALA A 303 -82.88 30.85 12.68
N ALA A 304 -83.63 30.17 13.56
CA ALA A 304 -83.92 30.69 14.91
C ALA A 304 -82.65 30.92 15.73
N GLN A 305 -81.62 30.06 15.60
CA GLN A 305 -80.32 30.27 16.25
C GLN A 305 -79.59 31.50 15.74
N VAL A 306 -79.67 31.81 14.45
CA VAL A 306 -79.10 33.05 13.90
C VAL A 306 -79.83 34.26 14.45
N PHE A 307 -81.17 34.25 14.47
CA PHE A 307 -81.97 35.37 14.99
C PHE A 307 -81.82 35.60 16.50
N ALA A 308 -81.68 34.52 17.28
CA ALA A 308 -81.45 34.61 18.73
C ALA A 308 -80.14 35.31 19.11
N GLN A 309 -79.19 35.47 18.18
CA GLN A 309 -77.95 36.21 18.40
C GLN A 309 -78.09 37.73 18.15
N PHE A 310 -79.26 38.19 17.69
CA PHE A 310 -79.55 39.61 17.43
C PHE A 310 -80.48 40.26 18.47
N LEU A 311 -81.10 39.46 19.34
CA LEU A 311 -81.88 39.90 20.50
C LEU A 311 -80.97 39.95 21.73
#